data_AF-R9ILI4-F1
#
_entry.id   AF-R9ILI4-F1
#
_cell.length_a   1.000
_cell.length_b   1.000
_cell.length_c   1.000
_cell.angle_alpha   90.00
_cell.angle_beta   90.00
_cell.angle_gamma   90.00
#
_symmetry.space_group_name_H-M   'P 1'
#
loop_
_entity.id
_entity.type
_entity.pdbx_description
1 polymer ?
#
loop_
_entity_poly.entity_id
_entity_poly.type
_entity_poly.pdbx_seq_one_letter_code
_entity_poly.pdbx_strand_id
1 'polypeptide(L)' 'MFRLKREYTEYENKSLRLPKDLIGKVQTLANENQMSFNKVVIQCIEYALDHTEKNANDG' A
#
# COMPACT_ATOMS: atom_id res chain seq x y z
N MET A 1 28.34 -13.26 11.29
CA MET A 1 28.65 -13.29 9.84
C MET A 1 27.45 -12.73 9.09
N PHE A 2 27.63 -11.66 8.31
CA PHE A 2 26.55 -11.06 7.52
C PHE A 2 26.15 -12.00 6.37
N ARG A 3 24.86 -12.20 6.14
CA ARG A 3 24.31 -13.02 5.04
C ARG A 3 23.24 -12.24 4.31
N LEU A 4 23.38 -12.11 2.99
CA LEU A 4 22.41 -11.46 2.11
C LEU A 4 21.19 -12.36 1.89
N LYS A 5 20.00 -11.76 1.94
CA LYS A 5 18.75 -12.42 1.54
C LYS A 5 18.61 -12.38 0.02
N ARG A 6 18.09 -13.46 -0.58
CA ARG A 6 17.93 -13.61 -2.04
C ARG A 6 16.72 -12.84 -2.60
N GLU A 7 15.74 -12.57 -1.75
CA GLU A 7 14.50 -11.89 -2.15
C GLU A 7 14.65 -10.39 -1.89
N TYR A 8 14.79 -9.65 -2.98
CA TYR A 8 14.80 -8.19 -2.99
C TYR A 8 13.49 -7.71 -3.61
N THR A 9 12.64 -7.06 -2.82
CA THR A 9 11.50 -6.34 -3.36
C THR A 9 11.98 -4.98 -3.82
N GLU A 10 11.87 -4.73 -5.12
CA GLU A 10 12.18 -3.42 -5.70
C GLU A 10 11.04 -2.44 -5.41
N TYR A 11 11.37 -1.27 -4.88
CA TYR A 11 10.42 -0.20 -4.60
C TYR A 11 10.83 1.04 -5.39
N GLU A 12 9.86 1.68 -6.05
CA GLU A 12 10.04 2.99 -6.66
C GLU A 12 9.30 4.05 -5.83
N ASN A 13 9.94 5.20 -5.61
CA ASN A 13 9.30 6.32 -4.92
C ASN A 13 8.33 7.06 -5.85
N LYS A 14 7.06 7.15 -5.43
CA LYS A 14 6.04 8.00 -6.06
C LYS A 14 5.39 8.92 -5.03
N SER A 15 5.17 10.18 -5.39
CA SER A 15 4.54 11.17 -4.51
C SER A 15 3.07 11.36 -4.87
N LEU A 16 2.18 11.17 -3.90
CA LEU A 16 0.73 11.38 -4.03
C LEU A 16 0.26 12.41 -3.01
N ARG A 17 -0.75 13.22 -3.36
CA ARG A 17 -1.41 14.14 -2.44
C ARG A 17 -2.67 13.50 -1.88
N LEU A 18 -2.75 13.38 -0.56
CA LEU A 18 -3.92 12.84 0.15
C LEU A 18 -4.57 13.95 1.00
N PRO A 19 -5.90 13.95 1.15
CA PRO A 19 -6.57 14.83 2.11
C PRO A 19 -6.03 14.62 3.54
N LYS A 20 -5.92 15.70 4.32
CA LYS A 20 -5.39 15.64 5.71
C LYS A 20 -6.14 14.65 6.58
N ASP A 21 -7.47 14.64 6.50
CA ASP A 21 -8.31 13.75 7.29
C ASP A 21 -8.09 12.27 6.93
N LEU A 22 -7.83 11.99 5.64
CA LEU A 22 -7.51 10.65 5.18
C LEU A 22 -6.16 10.19 5.72
N ILE A 23 -5.15 11.07 5.69
CA ILE A 23 -3.83 10.79 6.29
C ILE A 23 -4.00 10.43 7.77
N GLY A 24 -4.79 11.21 8.52
CA GLY A 24 -5.07 10.93 9.92
C GLY A 24 -5.69 9.55 10.15
N LYS A 25 -6.73 9.22 9.38
CA LYS A 25 -7.42 7.91 9.47
C LYS A 25 -6.47 6.75 9.18
N VAL A 26 -5.71 6.83 8.09
CA VAL A 26 -4.75 5.79 7.70
C VAL A 26 -3.63 5.66 8.72
N GLN A 27 -3.15 6.78 9.29
CA GLN A 27 -2.13 6.76 10.33
C GLN A 27 -2.62 6.12 11.63
N THR A 28 -3.85 6.41 12.05
CA THR A 28 -4.46 5.74 13.21
C THR A 28 -4.55 4.23 12.97
N LEU A 29 -5.06 3.81 11.81
CA LEU A 29 -5.13 2.39 11.44
C LEU A 29 -3.76 1.72 11.44
N ALA A 30 -2.74 2.39 10.91
CA ALA A 30 -1.37 1.91 10.92
C ALA A 30 -0.83 1.72 12.35
N ASN A 31 -1.09 2.68 13.25
CA ASN A 31 -0.67 2.61 14.64
C ASN A 31 -1.34 1.46 15.40
N GLU A 32 -2.66 1.31 15.26
CA GLU A 32 -3.45 0.24 15.89
C GLU A 32 -2.96 -1.16 15.48
N ASN A 33 -2.50 -1.30 14.23
CA ASN A 33 -2.04 -2.57 13.67
C ASN A 33 -0.51 -2.74 13.72
N GLN A 34 0.23 -1.83 14.35
CA GLN A 34 1.70 -1.84 14.42
C GLN A 34 2.37 -1.93 13.03
N MET A 35 1.78 -1.23 12.05
CA MET A 35 2.24 -1.19 10.66
C MET A 35 2.76 0.21 10.32
N SER A 36 3.56 0.30 9.25
CA SER A 36 3.91 1.61 8.69
C SER A 36 2.75 2.14 7.83
N PHE A 37 2.61 3.47 7.79
CA PHE A 37 1.65 4.15 6.91
C PHE A 37 1.73 3.62 5.47
N ASN A 38 2.94 3.49 4.94
CA ASN A 38 3.17 3.01 3.57
C ASN A 38 2.65 1.58 3.35
N LYS A 39 2.83 0.67 4.32
CA LYS A 39 2.31 -0.71 4.21
C LYS A 39 0.79 -0.73 4.13
N VAL A 40 0.12 0.09 4.95
CA VAL A 40 -1.35 0.20 4.92
C VAL A 40 -1.82 0.77 3.58
N VAL A 41 -1.17 1.83 3.08
CA VAL A 41 -1.51 2.42 1.78
C VAL A 41 -1.35 1.42 0.63
N ILE A 42 -0.25 0.65 0.60
CA ILE A 42 -0.04 -0.38 -0.42
C ILE A 42 -1.18 -1.41 -0.39
N GLN A 43 -1.53 -1.93 0.79
CA GLN A 43 -2.62 -2.90 0.91
C GLN A 43 -3.98 -2.34 0.51
N CYS A 44 -4.26 -1.07 0.83
CA CYS A 44 -5.48 -0.40 0.37
C CYS A 44 -5.53 -0.32 -1.16
N ILE A 45 -4.41 -0.02 -1.82
CA ILE A 45 -4.31 0.05 -3.27
C ILE A 45 -4.47 -1.33 -3.90
N GLU A 46 -3.74 -2.34 -3.39
CA GLU A 46 -3.84 -3.73 -3.86
C GLU A 46 -5.27 -4.27 -3.73
N TYR A 47 -5.89 -4.08 -2.56
CA TYR A 47 -7.27 -4.49 -2.33
C TYR A 47 -8.22 -3.84 -3.33
N ALA A 48 -8.11 -2.52 -3.53
CA ALA A 48 -8.95 -1.81 -4.48
C ALA A 48 -8.75 -2.31 -5.91
N LEU A 49 -7.51 -2.58 -6.34
CA LEU A 49 -7.20 -3.11 -7.67
C LEU A 49 -7.76 -4.52 -7.87
N ASP A 50 -7.65 -5.40 -6.87
CA ASP A 50 -8.14 -6.78 -6.93
C ASP A 50 -9.67 -6.87 -6.94
N HIS A 51 -10.34 -5.90 -6.30
CA HIS A 51 -11.81 -5.86 -6.16
C HIS A 51 -12.44 -4.80 -7.07
N THR A 52 -11.67 -4.18 -7.95
CA THR A 52 -12.25 -3.38 -9.03
C THR A 52 -13.01 -4.34 -9.94
N GLU A 53 -14.28 -4.06 -10.23
CA GLU A 53 -14.99 -4.71 -11.32
C GLU A 53 -14.20 -4.43 -12.60
N LYS A 54 -13.30 -5.34 -12.98
CA LYS A 54 -12.78 -5.37 -14.34
C LYS A 54 -14.01 -5.58 -15.20
N ASN A 55 -14.52 -4.48 -15.76
CA ASN A 55 -15.57 -4.52 -16.76
C ASN A 55 -15.19 -5.66 -17.72
N ALA A 56 -16.02 -6.69 -17.75
CA ALA A 56 -15.91 -7.82 -18.65
C ALA A 56 -16.16 -7.32 -20.08
N ASN A 57 -15.19 -6.59 -20.61
CA ASN A 57 -15.15 -6.05 -21.95
C ASN A 57 -13.68 -5.98 -22.41
N ASP A 58 -12.96 -7.07 -22.18
CA ASP A 58 -11.92 -7.50 -23.12
C ASP A 58 -12.66 -8.26 -24.23
N GLY A 59 -12.87 -7.58 -25.36
CA GLY A 59 -13.12 -8.19 -26.67
C GLY A 59 -11.82 -8.20 -27.46
#